data_AF-A0A8S1AEU5-F1
#
_entry.id   AF-A0A8S1AEU5-F1
#
_cell.length_a   1.000
_cell.length_b   1.000
_cell.length_c   1.000
_cell.angle_alpha   90.00
_cell.angle_beta   90.00
_cell.angle_gamma   90.00
#
_symmetry.space_group_name_H-M   'P 1'
#
loop_
_entity.id
_entity.type
_entity.pdbx_description
1 polymer ?
#
loop_
_entity_poly.entity_id
_entity_poly.type
_entity_poly.pdbx_seq_one_letter_code
_entity_poly.pdbx_strand_id
1 'polypeptide(L)'
;MMKQAVIVLAVLGIAFSAPQPRKQFSEHVSEFLNIIEEEAGDEIYNLMQQYLEFEEFRTALAYTRSTNFRDLIYEMEDLPEFNAVLDFLEKDNIDIHTFIDLLNEILEDIEKMKRNTRQSVSGTTMTDFIYDSIAVFPTAKLSALFDEKMANDEAFSTALINLRSEEFSQLANALFENEIFRQEIQSLRENGVEIEVLMDEVLAIFGQTLP
;
A
#
# COMPACT_ATOMS: atom_id res chain seq x y z
N MET A 1 -15.03 46.15 -23.46
CA MET A 1 -15.22 44.69 -23.62
C MET A 1 -13.91 43.92 -23.84
N MET A 2 -12.88 44.47 -24.54
CA MET A 2 -11.62 43.75 -24.76
C MET A 2 -10.67 43.68 -23.52
N LYS A 3 -10.77 44.61 -22.57
CA LYS A 3 -9.92 44.62 -21.35
C LYS A 3 -10.36 43.63 -20.25
N GLN A 4 -11.64 43.26 -20.21
CA GLN A 4 -12.16 42.32 -19.21
C GLN A 4 -11.88 40.86 -19.61
N ALA A 5 -11.87 40.55 -20.91
CA ALA A 5 -11.53 39.22 -21.42
C ALA A 5 -10.05 38.83 -21.15
N VAL A 6 -9.13 39.80 -21.21
CA VAL A 6 -7.70 39.58 -20.93
C VAL A 6 -7.45 39.32 -19.44
N ILE A 7 -8.22 39.94 -18.54
CA ILE A 7 -8.09 39.73 -17.10
C ILE A 7 -8.62 38.34 -16.68
N VAL A 8 -9.72 37.88 -17.29
CA VAL A 8 -10.27 36.54 -17.03
C VAL A 8 -9.31 35.44 -17.53
N LEU A 9 -8.67 35.62 -18.68
CA LEU A 9 -7.65 34.69 -19.17
C LEU A 9 -6.37 34.70 -18.32
N ALA A 10 -5.97 35.85 -17.77
CA ALA A 10 -4.82 35.94 -16.86
C ALA A 10 -5.10 35.28 -15.50
N VAL A 11 -6.32 35.39 -14.98
CA VAL A 11 -6.73 34.72 -13.72
C VAL A 11 -6.89 33.21 -13.91
N LEU A 12 -7.40 32.76 -15.07
CA LEU A 12 -7.43 31.32 -15.39
C LEU A 12 -6.01 30.76 -15.59
N GLY A 13 -5.11 31.51 -16.22
CA GLY A 13 -3.69 31.14 -16.33
C GLY A 13 -3.00 31.01 -14.97
N ILE A 14 -3.35 31.85 -13.98
CA ILE A 14 -2.84 31.78 -12.61
C ILE A 14 -3.53 30.67 -11.79
N ALA A 15 -4.81 30.38 -12.04
CA ALA A 15 -5.54 29.30 -11.37
C ALA A 15 -5.08 27.90 -11.82
N PHE A 16 -4.61 27.76 -13.07
CA PHE A 16 -3.95 26.55 -13.57
C PHE A 16 -2.43 26.52 -13.29
N SER A 17 -1.82 27.65 -12.90
CA SER A 17 -0.40 27.71 -12.47
C SER A 17 -0.23 27.78 -10.96
N ALA A 18 -1.30 27.93 -10.20
CA ALA A 18 -1.27 27.71 -8.76
C ALA A 18 -0.89 26.23 -8.57
N PRO A 19 0.04 25.90 -7.67
CA PRO A 19 0.23 24.52 -7.28
C PRO A 19 -1.15 24.02 -6.87
N GLN A 20 -1.71 23.08 -7.63
CA GLN A 20 -2.78 22.26 -7.12
C GLN A 20 -2.26 21.74 -5.76
N PRO A 21 -3.10 21.67 -4.70
CA PRO A 21 -2.68 20.95 -3.51
C PRO A 21 -2.10 19.62 -4.01
N ARG A 22 -0.83 19.35 -3.66
CA ARG A 22 -0.18 18.12 -4.11
C ARG A 22 -1.13 17.00 -3.71
N LYS A 23 -1.55 16.18 -4.69
CA LYS A 23 -2.37 15.01 -4.40
C LYS A 23 -1.68 14.22 -3.29
N GLN A 24 -2.45 13.74 -2.33
CA GLN A 24 -1.89 12.81 -1.35
C GLN A 24 -1.41 11.57 -2.10
N PHE A 25 -0.29 10.96 -1.69
CA PHE A 25 0.22 9.80 -2.41
C PHE A 25 -0.79 8.64 -2.43
N SER A 26 -1.61 8.53 -1.38
CA SER A 26 -2.74 7.62 -1.28
C SER A 26 -3.73 7.73 -2.46
N GLU A 27 -3.99 8.94 -2.98
CA GLU A 27 -4.86 9.12 -4.15
C GLU A 27 -4.31 8.43 -5.40
N HIS A 28 -2.98 8.41 -5.56
CA HIS A 28 -2.36 7.67 -6.65
C HIS A 28 -2.51 6.16 -6.46
N VAL A 29 -2.36 5.67 -5.23
CA VAL A 29 -2.52 4.25 -4.89
C VAL A 29 -3.96 3.78 -5.11
N SER A 30 -4.96 4.60 -4.76
CA SER A 30 -6.37 4.28 -5.00
C SER A 30 -6.67 3.98 -6.47
N GLU A 31 -6.02 4.64 -7.42
CA GLU A 31 -6.19 4.34 -8.85
C GLU A 31 -5.74 2.91 -9.21
N PHE A 32 -4.68 2.39 -8.58
CA PHE A 32 -4.25 1.00 -8.75
C PHE A 32 -5.20 0.02 -8.07
N LEU A 33 -5.63 0.33 -6.84
CA LEU A 33 -6.56 -0.51 -6.09
C LEU A 33 -7.90 -0.63 -6.78
N ASN A 34 -8.40 0.46 -7.38
CA ASN A 34 -9.62 0.42 -8.18
C ASN A 34 -9.50 -0.55 -9.37
N ILE A 35 -8.35 -0.57 -10.06
CA ILE A 35 -8.11 -1.54 -11.15
C ILE A 35 -8.12 -2.98 -10.62
N ILE A 36 -7.52 -3.22 -9.46
CA ILE A 36 -7.51 -4.55 -8.82
C ILE A 36 -8.94 -4.96 -8.43
N GLU A 37 -9.69 -4.07 -7.80
CA GLU A 37 -11.09 -4.31 -7.41
C GLU A 37 -11.96 -4.64 -8.63
N GLU A 38 -11.85 -3.83 -9.70
CA GLU A 38 -12.65 -3.99 -10.91
C GLU A 38 -12.33 -5.28 -11.69
N GLU A 39 -11.07 -5.69 -11.75
CA GLU A 39 -10.62 -6.79 -12.63
C GLU A 39 -10.39 -8.12 -11.90
N ALA A 40 -9.98 -8.07 -10.63
CA ALA A 40 -9.57 -9.23 -9.84
C ALA A 40 -10.28 -9.34 -8.48
N GLY A 41 -11.11 -8.35 -8.10
CA GLY A 41 -11.78 -8.32 -6.80
C GLY A 41 -12.59 -9.58 -6.50
N ASP A 42 -13.38 -10.07 -7.47
CA ASP A 42 -14.16 -11.30 -7.34
C ASP A 42 -13.28 -12.56 -7.12
N GLU A 43 -12.07 -12.59 -7.69
CA GLU A 43 -11.16 -13.72 -7.57
C GLU A 43 -10.43 -13.71 -6.23
N ILE A 44 -9.89 -12.56 -5.84
CA ILE A 44 -9.29 -12.31 -4.50
C ILE A 44 -10.31 -12.63 -3.41
N TYR A 45 -11.55 -12.24 -3.62
CA TYR A 45 -12.66 -12.56 -2.74
C TYR A 45 -12.87 -14.08 -2.58
N ASN A 46 -12.86 -14.83 -3.69
CA ASN A 46 -13.02 -16.28 -3.63
C ASN A 46 -11.82 -16.95 -2.95
N LEU A 47 -10.60 -16.43 -3.14
CA LEU A 47 -9.41 -16.86 -2.42
C LEU A 47 -9.59 -16.66 -0.92
N MET A 48 -9.94 -15.45 -0.48
CA MET A 48 -10.18 -15.13 0.94
C MET A 48 -11.19 -16.11 1.58
N GLN A 49 -12.29 -16.41 0.91
CA GLN A 49 -13.29 -17.37 1.41
C GLN A 49 -12.74 -18.79 1.60
N GLN A 50 -11.80 -19.21 0.76
CA GLN A 50 -11.14 -20.52 0.87
C GLN A 50 -10.10 -20.51 1.99
N TYR A 51 -9.30 -19.44 2.07
CA TYR A 51 -8.27 -19.30 3.09
C TYR A 51 -8.85 -19.21 4.50
N LEU A 52 -10.06 -18.67 4.66
CA LEU A 52 -10.83 -18.71 5.92
C LEU A 52 -11.15 -20.13 6.42
N GLU A 53 -11.01 -21.17 5.59
CA GLU A 53 -11.14 -22.57 6.05
C GLU A 53 -9.92 -23.05 6.86
N PHE A 54 -8.76 -22.39 6.75
CA PHE A 54 -7.53 -22.77 7.44
C PHE A 54 -7.35 -22.05 8.77
N GLU A 55 -6.80 -22.75 9.76
CA GLU A 55 -6.55 -22.19 11.10
C GLU A 55 -5.36 -21.24 11.11
N GLU A 56 -4.29 -21.54 10.36
CA GLU A 56 -3.11 -20.67 10.29
C GLU A 56 -3.48 -19.30 9.72
N PHE A 57 -4.19 -19.27 8.60
CA PHE A 57 -4.69 -18.02 7.99
C PHE A 57 -5.59 -17.22 8.94
N ARG A 58 -6.58 -17.87 9.57
CA ARG A 58 -7.49 -17.19 10.51
C ARG A 58 -6.77 -16.62 11.72
N THR A 59 -5.71 -17.29 12.18
CA THR A 59 -4.89 -16.80 13.30
C THR A 59 -4.15 -15.53 12.92
N ALA A 60 -3.49 -15.51 11.76
CA ALA A 60 -2.82 -14.32 11.25
C ALA A 60 -3.80 -13.17 11.01
N LEU A 61 -4.94 -13.45 10.37
CA LEU A 61 -5.99 -12.45 10.12
C LEU A 61 -6.59 -11.90 11.43
N ALA A 62 -6.74 -12.72 12.46
CA ALA A 62 -7.21 -12.26 13.76
C ALA A 62 -6.17 -11.38 14.46
N TYR A 63 -4.89 -11.70 14.31
CA TYR A 63 -3.80 -10.92 14.87
C TYR A 63 -3.70 -9.53 14.23
N THR A 64 -3.81 -9.40 12.90
CA THR A 64 -3.79 -8.08 12.21
C THR A 64 -4.95 -7.17 12.64
N ARG A 65 -6.05 -7.74 13.14
CA ARG A 65 -7.21 -7.02 13.68
C ARG A 65 -7.13 -6.76 15.19
N SER A 66 -6.11 -7.29 15.86
CA SER A 66 -5.99 -7.21 17.31
C SER A 66 -5.48 -5.84 17.78
N THR A 67 -5.75 -5.51 19.05
CA THR A 67 -5.12 -4.34 19.68
C THR A 67 -3.61 -4.48 19.72
N ASN A 68 -3.07 -5.69 19.89
CA ASN A 68 -1.62 -5.92 19.92
C ASN A 68 -0.94 -5.49 18.62
N PHE A 69 -1.58 -5.70 17.46
CA PHE A 69 -1.04 -5.22 16.19
C PHE A 69 -1.05 -3.69 16.10
N ARG A 70 -2.09 -3.03 16.63
CA ARG A 70 -2.16 -1.57 16.69
C ARG A 70 -1.13 -0.99 17.66
N ASP A 71 -0.99 -1.60 18.83
CA ASP A 71 -0.02 -1.22 19.85
C ASP A 71 1.41 -1.37 19.33
N LEU A 72 1.70 -2.43 18.58
CA LEU A 72 2.98 -2.61 17.88
C LEU A 72 3.31 -1.42 16.96
N ILE A 73 2.33 -0.89 16.23
CA ILE A 73 2.54 0.29 15.38
C ILE A 73 2.89 1.53 16.21
N TYR A 74 2.18 1.75 17.33
CA TYR A 74 2.50 2.86 18.23
C TYR A 74 3.86 2.70 18.91
N GLU A 75 4.25 1.49 19.27
CA GLU A 75 5.56 1.21 19.85
C GLU A 75 6.69 1.45 18.83
N MET A 76 6.45 1.19 17.54
CA MET A 76 7.39 1.57 16.48
C MET A 76 7.54 3.10 16.36
N GLU A 77 6.49 3.88 16.59
CA GLU A 77 6.55 5.36 16.58
C GLU A 77 7.43 5.96 17.70
N ASP A 78 7.78 5.19 18.73
CA ASP A 78 8.74 5.61 19.75
C ASP A 78 10.21 5.46 19.26
N LEU A 79 10.45 4.78 18.14
CA LEU A 79 11.79 4.56 17.60
C LEU A 79 12.26 5.77 16.77
N PRO A 80 13.43 6.36 17.07
CA PRO A 80 13.99 7.45 16.27
C PRO A 80 14.19 7.07 14.80
N GLU A 81 14.59 5.83 14.52
CA GLU A 81 14.78 5.33 13.16
C GLU A 81 13.46 5.21 12.41
N PHE A 82 12.36 4.85 13.09
CA PHE A 82 11.03 4.77 12.48
C PHE A 82 10.52 6.17 12.14
N ASN A 83 10.63 7.11 13.09
CA ASN A 83 10.30 8.52 12.84
C ASN A 83 11.12 9.11 11.68
N ALA A 84 12.40 8.77 11.55
CA ALA A 84 13.22 9.23 10.44
C ALA A 84 12.71 8.71 9.07
N VAL A 85 12.14 7.50 9.04
CA VAL A 85 11.43 6.99 7.86
C VAL A 85 10.14 7.78 7.62
N LEU A 86 9.33 8.04 8.65
CA LEU A 86 8.09 8.83 8.53
C LEU A 86 8.38 10.25 8.00
N ASP A 87 9.34 10.95 8.60
CA ASP A 87 9.79 12.28 8.19
C ASP A 87 10.26 12.29 6.73
N PHE A 88 10.86 11.19 6.25
CA PHE A 88 11.23 11.06 4.85
C PHE A 88 10.00 10.92 3.95
N LEU A 89 9.07 10.04 4.31
CA LEU A 89 7.84 9.77 3.57
C LEU A 89 6.94 11.01 3.47
N GLU A 90 6.84 11.81 4.55
CA GLU A 90 6.05 13.03 4.59
C GLU A 90 6.48 14.08 3.55
N LYS A 91 7.76 14.13 3.17
CA LYS A 91 8.28 15.05 2.14
C LYS A 91 7.55 14.89 0.80
N ASP A 92 7.07 13.67 0.54
CA ASP A 92 6.36 13.28 -0.68
C ASP A 92 4.85 13.07 -0.45
N ASN A 93 4.31 13.54 0.67
CA ASN A 93 2.90 13.36 1.09
C ASN A 93 2.49 11.88 1.19
N ILE A 94 3.42 11.01 1.58
CA ILE A 94 3.15 9.62 1.94
C ILE A 94 2.90 9.59 3.46
N ASP A 95 1.64 9.38 3.83
CA ASP A 95 1.21 9.26 5.23
C ASP A 95 0.86 7.81 5.54
N ILE A 96 1.61 7.18 6.44
CA ILE A 96 1.42 5.78 6.82
C ILE A 96 0.04 5.52 7.46
N HIS A 97 -0.54 6.50 8.14
CA HIS A 97 -1.83 6.34 8.80
C HIS A 97 -2.96 6.20 7.79
N THR A 98 -2.86 6.91 6.67
CA THR A 98 -3.80 6.75 5.56
C THR A 98 -3.78 5.33 5.00
N PHE A 99 -2.62 4.66 4.98
CA PHE A 99 -2.52 3.25 4.55
C PHE A 99 -3.01 2.26 5.61
N ILE A 100 -2.85 2.57 6.90
CA ILE A 100 -3.42 1.80 8.00
C ILE A 100 -4.96 1.86 7.94
N ASP A 101 -5.53 3.03 7.68
CA ASP A 101 -6.97 3.19 7.54
C ASP A 101 -7.51 2.42 6.34
N LEU A 102 -6.84 2.49 5.19
CA LEU A 102 -7.17 1.68 4.02
C LEU A 102 -7.14 0.17 4.33
N LEU A 103 -6.12 -0.30 5.04
CA LEU A 103 -6.05 -1.70 5.48
C LEU A 103 -7.24 -2.06 6.37
N ASN A 104 -7.60 -1.19 7.32
CA ASN A 104 -8.77 -1.40 8.19
C ASN A 104 -10.07 -1.49 7.38
N GLU A 105 -10.28 -0.61 6.40
CA GLU A 105 -11.46 -0.63 5.52
C GLU A 105 -11.56 -1.97 4.77
N ILE A 106 -10.46 -2.43 4.17
CA ILE A 106 -10.41 -3.74 3.49
C ILE A 106 -10.75 -4.86 4.48
N LEU A 107 -10.19 -4.82 5.69
CA LEU A 107 -10.41 -5.83 6.71
C LEU A 107 -11.86 -5.86 7.21
N GLU A 108 -12.54 -4.71 7.30
CA GLU A 108 -13.95 -4.62 7.71
C GLU A 108 -14.90 -5.21 6.67
N ASP A 109 -14.62 -5.00 5.38
CA ASP A 109 -15.48 -5.50 4.31
C ASP A 109 -15.44 -7.02 4.14
N ILE A 110 -14.37 -7.67 4.63
CA ILE A 110 -14.25 -9.14 4.69
C ILE A 110 -15.42 -9.77 5.46
N GLU A 111 -16.01 -9.08 6.44
CA GLU A 111 -17.08 -9.66 7.28
C GLU A 111 -18.44 -9.78 6.56
N LYS A 112 -18.64 -9.07 5.44
CA LYS A 112 -19.92 -9.00 4.71
C LYS A 112 -20.03 -10.03 3.57
N MET A 113 -19.04 -10.91 3.45
CA MET A 113 -18.79 -11.72 2.28
C MET A 113 -19.54 -13.07 2.29
N LYS A 114 -20.30 -13.36 1.22
CA LYS A 114 -20.99 -14.64 0.92
C LYS A 114 -20.16 -15.58 0.02
N ARG A 115 -20.03 -16.86 0.40
CA ARG A 115 -19.31 -17.90 -0.35
C ARG A 115 -19.69 -17.99 -1.83
N ASN A 116 -18.68 -18.14 -2.69
CA ASN A 116 -18.78 -18.70 -4.03
C ASN A 116 -17.64 -19.70 -4.29
N THR A 117 -17.71 -20.36 -5.45
CA THR A 117 -17.06 -21.60 -5.92
C THR A 117 -15.62 -21.90 -5.47
N ARG A 118 -15.28 -23.21 -5.35
CA ARG A 118 -13.92 -23.70 -5.05
C ARG A 118 -12.92 -23.38 -6.17
N GLN A 119 -11.88 -22.64 -5.83
CA GLN A 119 -10.62 -22.53 -6.57
C GLN A 119 -9.59 -23.48 -5.95
N SER A 120 -8.42 -23.63 -6.55
CA SER A 120 -7.28 -24.32 -5.92
C SER A 120 -6.37 -23.27 -5.30
N VAL A 121 -6.17 -23.34 -3.99
CA VAL A 121 -5.19 -22.52 -3.24
C VAL A 121 -3.81 -23.19 -3.23
N SER A 122 -2.74 -22.40 -3.17
CA SER A 122 -1.36 -22.89 -3.13
C SER A 122 -0.92 -23.39 -1.74
N GLY A 123 -1.55 -22.90 -0.66
CA GLY A 123 -1.25 -23.30 0.70
C GLY A 123 -2.35 -22.95 1.71
N THR A 124 -1.97 -22.64 2.94
CA THR A 124 -2.90 -22.45 4.07
C THR A 124 -2.60 -21.23 4.95
N THR A 125 -1.53 -20.49 4.66
CA THR A 125 -1.04 -19.36 5.46
C THR A 125 -1.45 -18.01 4.88
N MET A 126 -1.24 -16.91 5.63
CA MET A 126 -1.38 -15.55 5.10
C MET A 126 -0.44 -15.29 3.92
N THR A 127 0.80 -15.81 4.00
CA THR A 127 1.79 -15.72 2.93
C THR A 127 1.28 -16.36 1.64
N ASP A 128 0.71 -17.56 1.73
CA ASP A 128 0.15 -18.24 0.55
C ASP A 128 -1.05 -17.47 -0.03
N PHE A 129 -1.90 -16.89 0.82
CA PHE A 129 -3.01 -16.05 0.40
C PHE A 129 -2.56 -14.79 -0.35
N ILE A 130 -1.53 -14.11 0.15
CA ILE A 130 -0.97 -12.91 -0.52
C ILE A 130 -0.41 -13.29 -1.88
N TYR A 131 0.38 -14.37 -1.98
CA TYR A 131 0.92 -14.79 -3.27
C TYR A 131 -0.15 -15.25 -4.26
N ASP A 132 -1.17 -15.98 -3.81
CA ASP A 132 -2.30 -16.34 -4.65
C ASP A 132 -3.09 -15.09 -5.10
N SER A 133 -3.20 -14.07 -4.26
CA SER A 133 -3.85 -12.79 -4.60
C SER A 133 -3.03 -12.01 -5.63
N ILE A 134 -1.71 -11.91 -5.44
CA ILE A 134 -0.78 -11.27 -6.39
C ILE A 134 -0.86 -11.97 -7.76
N ALA A 135 -0.98 -13.29 -7.78
CA ALA A 135 -1.04 -14.07 -9.02
C ALA A 135 -2.27 -13.75 -9.90
N VAL A 136 -3.33 -13.17 -9.31
CA VAL A 136 -4.56 -12.80 -10.03
C VAL A 136 -4.63 -11.31 -10.36
N PHE A 137 -3.67 -10.51 -9.89
CA PHE A 137 -3.63 -9.08 -10.21
C PHE A 137 -3.54 -8.84 -11.73
N PRO A 138 -4.19 -7.79 -12.26
CA PRO A 138 -4.12 -7.42 -13.67
C PRO A 138 -2.78 -6.74 -14.00
N THR A 139 -1.66 -7.45 -13.84
CA THR A 139 -0.28 -6.90 -13.85
C THR A 139 0.01 -6.02 -15.07
N ALA A 140 -0.49 -6.38 -16.25
CA ALA A 140 -0.29 -5.58 -17.46
C ALA A 140 -0.96 -4.20 -17.39
N LYS A 141 -2.17 -4.10 -16.81
CA LYS A 141 -2.87 -2.82 -16.61
C LYS A 141 -2.20 -1.99 -15.52
N LEU A 142 -1.81 -2.63 -14.42
CA LEU A 142 -1.10 -1.97 -13.33
C LEU A 142 0.25 -1.42 -13.80
N SER A 143 1.02 -2.21 -14.55
CA SER A 143 2.30 -1.76 -15.15
C SER A 143 2.09 -0.60 -16.11
N ALA A 144 1.05 -0.65 -16.95
CA ALA A 144 0.75 0.44 -17.88
C ALA A 144 0.38 1.74 -17.15
N LEU A 145 -0.41 1.66 -16.07
CA LEU A 145 -0.72 2.82 -15.22
C LEU A 145 0.53 3.34 -14.51
N PHE A 146 1.39 2.45 -14.02
CA PHE A 146 2.67 2.82 -13.40
C PHE A 146 3.55 3.58 -14.38
N ASP A 147 3.76 3.06 -15.59
CA ASP A 147 4.56 3.71 -16.63
C ASP A 147 3.97 5.07 -17.05
N GLU A 148 2.63 5.15 -17.17
CA GLU A 148 1.94 6.40 -17.46
C GLU A 148 2.18 7.45 -16.36
N LYS A 149 2.02 7.07 -15.09
CA LYS A 149 2.23 7.99 -13.95
C LYS A 149 3.70 8.38 -13.82
N MET A 150 4.63 7.45 -14.00
CA MET A 150 6.06 7.76 -14.01
C MET A 150 6.44 8.77 -15.10
N ALA A 151 5.74 8.76 -16.24
CA ALA A 151 6.00 9.68 -17.35
C ALA A 151 5.27 11.03 -17.24
N ASN A 152 4.06 11.05 -16.67
CA ASN A 152 3.15 12.19 -16.76
C ASN A 152 2.76 12.83 -15.42
N ASP A 153 3.05 12.17 -14.29
CA ASP A 153 2.70 12.65 -12.95
C ASP A 153 3.98 12.94 -12.15
N GLU A 154 4.32 14.23 -12.03
CA GLU A 154 5.53 14.68 -11.35
C GLU A 154 5.53 14.32 -9.86
N ALA A 155 4.37 14.37 -9.19
CA ALA A 155 4.28 14.06 -7.77
C ALA A 155 4.52 12.56 -7.53
N PHE A 156 3.84 11.70 -8.30
CA PHE A 156 4.05 10.25 -8.23
C PHE A 156 5.48 9.85 -8.57
N SER A 157 6.01 10.33 -9.70
CA SER A 157 7.37 9.99 -10.13
C SER A 157 8.44 10.47 -9.15
N THR A 158 8.29 11.66 -8.56
CA THR A 158 9.21 12.17 -7.53
C THR A 158 9.20 11.27 -6.30
N ALA A 159 8.02 10.91 -5.79
CA ALA A 159 7.88 10.01 -4.65
C ALA A 159 8.56 8.66 -4.91
N LEU A 160 8.31 8.04 -6.07
CA LEU A 160 8.92 6.75 -6.43
C LEU A 160 10.44 6.84 -6.63
N ILE A 161 10.96 7.95 -7.16
CA ILE A 161 12.40 8.19 -7.28
C ILE A 161 13.04 8.33 -5.89
N ASN A 162 12.41 9.08 -4.99
CA ASN A 162 12.89 9.28 -3.62
C ASN A 162 12.87 7.98 -2.82
N LEU A 163 11.83 7.15 -2.95
CA LEU A 163 11.76 5.81 -2.35
C LEU A 163 12.84 4.85 -2.88
N ARG A 164 13.42 5.12 -4.06
CA ARG A 164 14.54 4.34 -4.63
C ARG A 164 15.91 4.98 -4.35
N SER A 165 15.95 6.05 -3.58
CA SER A 165 17.19 6.78 -3.29
C SER A 165 18.08 6.05 -2.28
N GLU A 166 19.37 6.40 -2.31
CA GLU A 166 20.32 5.94 -1.28
C GLU A 166 19.94 6.47 0.10
N GLU A 167 19.39 7.68 0.21
CA GLU A 167 18.91 8.26 1.48
C GLU A 167 17.83 7.37 2.11
N PHE A 168 16.79 7.02 1.34
CA PHE A 168 15.74 6.12 1.85
C PHE A 168 16.30 4.75 2.20
N SER A 169 17.19 4.20 1.37
CA SER A 169 17.83 2.90 1.63
C SER A 169 18.61 2.91 2.95
N GLN A 170 19.33 3.99 3.26
CA GLN A 170 20.07 4.14 4.52
C GLN A 170 19.13 4.23 5.72
N LEU A 171 18.03 4.99 5.62
CA LEU A 171 17.02 5.11 6.68
C LEU A 171 16.32 3.76 6.94
N ALA A 172 15.88 3.08 5.88
CA ALA A 172 15.29 1.75 5.99
C ALA A 172 16.28 0.76 6.62
N ASN A 173 17.53 0.72 6.17
CA ASN A 173 18.55 -0.16 6.75
C ASN A 173 18.78 0.13 8.24
N ALA A 174 18.85 1.39 8.64
CA ALA A 174 19.00 1.76 10.06
C ALA A 174 17.82 1.24 10.90
N LEU A 175 16.59 1.33 10.38
CA LEU A 175 15.41 0.78 11.02
C LEU A 175 15.49 -0.76 11.10
N PHE A 176 15.84 -1.46 10.03
CA PHE A 176 16.00 -2.93 10.02
C PHE A 176 17.17 -3.44 10.88
N GLU A 177 18.15 -2.59 11.18
CA GLU A 177 19.24 -2.90 12.11
C GLU A 177 18.86 -2.67 13.58
N ASN A 178 17.82 -1.88 13.85
CA ASN A 178 17.32 -1.63 15.22
C ASN A 178 16.83 -2.94 15.87
N GLU A 179 17.26 -3.18 17.11
CA GLU A 179 16.94 -4.42 17.83
C GLU A 179 15.46 -4.51 18.22
N ILE A 180 14.85 -3.42 18.65
CA ILE A 180 13.43 -3.36 19.01
C ILE A 180 12.59 -3.62 17.77
N PHE A 181 12.90 -2.92 16.66
CA PHE A 181 12.19 -3.14 15.40
C PHE A 181 12.26 -4.60 14.94
N ARG A 182 13.44 -5.24 15.01
CA ARG A 182 13.57 -6.67 14.68
C ARG A 182 12.77 -7.59 15.60
N GLN A 183 12.63 -7.24 16.88
CA GLN A 183 11.77 -7.99 17.81
C GLN A 183 10.30 -7.86 17.40
N GLU A 184 9.86 -6.67 16.98
CA GLU A 184 8.52 -6.48 16.46
C GLU A 184 8.27 -7.24 15.16
N ILE A 185 9.22 -7.21 14.20
CA ILE A 185 9.13 -8.05 12.99
C ILE A 185 9.01 -9.54 13.35
N GLN A 186 9.78 -9.99 14.34
CA GLN A 186 9.73 -11.37 14.78
C GLN A 186 8.38 -11.72 15.44
N SER A 187 7.80 -10.80 16.22
CA SER A 187 6.45 -10.92 16.79
C SER A 187 5.39 -11.05 15.69
N LEU A 188 5.46 -10.25 14.62
CA LEU A 188 4.59 -10.38 13.45
C LEU A 188 4.72 -11.77 12.82
N ARG A 189 5.96 -12.23 12.59
CA ARG A 189 6.25 -13.54 11.97
C ARG A 189 5.73 -14.70 12.80
N GLU A 190 5.86 -14.64 14.12
CA GLU A 190 5.32 -15.66 15.05
C GLU A 190 3.79 -15.75 15.01
N ASN A 191 3.12 -14.67 14.60
CA ASN A 191 1.68 -14.62 14.39
C ASN A 191 1.28 -14.85 12.91
N GLY A 192 2.22 -15.26 12.06
CA GLY A 192 1.95 -15.59 10.66
C GLY A 192 1.83 -14.38 9.73
N VAL A 193 2.41 -13.24 10.11
CA VAL A 193 2.50 -12.03 9.28
C VAL A 193 3.96 -11.76 8.92
N GLU A 194 4.29 -11.86 7.64
CA GLU A 194 5.66 -11.66 7.13
C GLU A 194 5.77 -10.30 6.43
N ILE A 195 6.59 -9.40 6.97
CA ILE A 195 6.76 -8.04 6.41
C ILE A 195 7.31 -8.10 4.99
N GLU A 196 8.21 -9.06 4.70
CA GLU A 196 8.80 -9.22 3.38
C GLU A 196 7.72 -9.50 2.32
N VAL A 197 6.70 -10.30 2.67
CA VAL A 197 5.58 -10.63 1.79
C VAL A 197 4.64 -9.43 1.59
N LEU A 198 4.43 -8.62 2.63
CA LEU A 198 3.69 -7.36 2.50
C LEU A 198 4.40 -6.37 1.57
N MET A 199 5.74 -6.34 1.57
CA MET A 199 6.50 -5.51 0.63
C MET A 199 6.37 -6.02 -0.81
N ASP A 200 6.33 -7.33 -1.01
CA ASP A 200 6.03 -7.92 -2.32
C ASP A 200 4.65 -7.50 -2.83
N GLU A 201 3.64 -7.51 -1.96
CA GLU A 201 2.27 -7.08 -2.29
C GLU A 201 2.21 -5.60 -2.70
N VAL A 202 2.87 -4.71 -1.96
CA VAL A 202 2.95 -3.28 -2.31
C VAL A 202 3.54 -3.07 -3.70
N LEU A 203 4.59 -3.80 -4.05
CA LEU A 203 5.18 -3.71 -5.39
C LEU A 203 4.24 -4.28 -6.46
N ALA A 204 3.58 -5.39 -6.17
CA ALA A 204 2.63 -6.01 -7.07
C ALA A 204 1.41 -5.12 -7.36
N ILE A 205 0.94 -4.33 -6.40
CA ILE A 205 -0.12 -3.32 -6.60
C ILE A 205 0.27 -2.33 -7.71
N PHE A 206 1.56 -1.97 -7.80
CA PHE A 206 2.09 -1.12 -8.87
C PHE A 206 2.43 -1.87 -10.16
N GLY A 207 2.08 -3.16 -10.25
CA GLY A 207 2.47 -4.05 -11.35
C GLY A 207 3.99 -4.28 -11.42
N GLN A 208 4.71 -3.97 -10.35
CA GLN A 208 6.15 -4.15 -10.26
C GLN A 208 6.46 -5.46 -9.52
N THR A 209 7.66 -5.98 -9.73
CA THR A 209 8.19 -7.11 -8.95
C THR A 209 9.55 -6.71 -8.39
N LEU A 210 9.95 -7.29 -7.26
CA LEU A 210 11.37 -7.28 -6.89
C LEU A 210 12.17 -8.00 -8.00
N PRO A 211 13.38 -7.52 -8.34
CA PRO A 211 14.29 -8.23 -9.23
C PRO A 211 14.77 -9.57 -8.65
#